data_AF-A0A6I1HKV2-F1
#
_entry.id   AF-A0A6I1HKV2-F1
#
_cell.length_a   1.000
_cell.length_b   1.000
_cell.length_c   1.000
_cell.angle_alpha   90.00
_cell.angle_beta   90.00
_cell.angle_gamma   90.00
#
_symmetry.space_group_name_H-M   'P 1'
#
loop_
_entity.id
_entity.type
_entity.pdbx_description
1 polymer ?
#
loop_
_entity_poly.entity_id
_entity_poly.type
_entity_poly.pdbx_seq_one_letter_code
_entity_poly.pdbx_strand_id
1 'polypeptide(L)'
;MQSPPAYGSKTSTTRKVALGVSVLLHVLLAAYALFRSDTIEKIPPPKKESAMVYIAPLKDKPQPKPQPKPTPKPKDTKVAKVKPPPAPSKRVVTKDVPRDKPKLETFTPPLVSKVPLPPPPAEDMSSMIEQRRKQREAQNPAPPAEESENDRAMRVAKANIAGAQGRNAGSDREDSGGVFSIVNQTSFSAEVKFKGWNGNFKRNWLKQEKVELGNEPDIETAIIKKMIQLIRAEKPGDFVWESRRLGRNVNLSARVEDTAELTAFLRQEFFSEKRPGRR
;
A
#
# COMPACT_ATOMS: atom_id res chain seq x y z
N MET A 1 74.00 -8.80 39.44
CA MET A 1 72.76 -9.41 38.89
C MET A 1 71.60 -8.90 39.73
N GLN A 2 70.67 -8.15 39.14
CA GLN A 2 69.59 -7.48 39.86
C GLN A 2 68.25 -7.99 39.29
N SER A 3 67.42 -8.56 40.17
CA SER A 3 66.15 -9.21 39.81
C SER A 3 65.12 -8.20 39.28
N PRO A 4 64.22 -8.60 38.36
CA PRO A 4 63.23 -7.69 37.79
C PRO A 4 62.13 -7.33 38.80
N PRO A 5 61.52 -6.14 38.68
CA PRO A 5 60.48 -5.67 39.59
C PRO A 5 59.20 -6.49 39.43
N ALA A 6 58.72 -7.08 40.53
CA ALA A 6 57.45 -7.77 40.60
C ALA A 6 56.28 -6.78 40.51
N TYR A 7 55.66 -6.71 39.34
CA TYR A 7 54.44 -5.94 39.10
C TYR A 7 53.22 -6.79 39.51
N GLY A 8 52.42 -6.33 40.48
CA GLY A 8 51.06 -6.88 40.61
C GLY A 8 50.35 -6.93 41.97
N SER A 9 50.96 -6.55 43.10
CA SER A 9 50.30 -6.82 44.40
C SER A 9 49.44 -5.67 44.97
N LYS A 10 49.56 -4.43 44.48
CA LYS A 10 48.91 -3.25 45.11
C LYS A 10 47.59 -2.79 44.48
N THR A 11 47.18 -3.33 43.33
CA THR A 11 46.00 -2.86 42.57
C THR A 11 44.72 -3.67 42.79
N SER A 12 44.79 -4.81 43.48
CA SER A 12 43.62 -5.68 43.67
C SER A 12 42.65 -5.12 44.72
N THR A 13 43.17 -4.52 45.80
CA THR A 13 42.35 -3.94 46.87
C THR A 13 41.59 -2.70 46.39
N THR A 14 42.24 -1.80 45.64
CA THR A 14 41.59 -0.60 45.10
C THR A 14 40.53 -0.94 44.05
N ARG A 15 40.74 -1.96 43.23
CA ARG A 15 39.71 -2.46 42.29
C ARG A 15 38.52 -3.08 43.01
N LYS A 16 38.73 -3.89 44.05
CA LYS A 16 37.64 -4.47 44.86
C LYS A 16 36.83 -3.39 45.56
N VAL A 17 37.48 -2.35 46.08
CA VAL A 17 36.82 -1.18 46.68
C VAL A 17 36.01 -0.41 45.61
N ALA A 18 36.58 -0.13 44.44
CA ALA A 18 35.87 0.56 43.36
C ALA A 18 34.63 -0.22 42.86
N LEU A 19 34.76 -1.54 42.75
CA LEU A 19 33.66 -2.42 42.36
C LEU A 19 32.56 -2.46 43.43
N GLY A 20 32.94 -2.53 44.72
CA GLY A 20 32.02 -2.44 45.84
C GLY A 20 31.25 -1.11 45.90
N VAL A 21 31.95 0.02 45.69
CA VAL A 21 31.33 1.36 45.65
C VAL A 21 30.35 1.48 44.48
N SER A 22 30.71 0.97 43.30
CA SER A 22 29.81 0.97 42.14
C SER A 22 28.55 0.14 42.38
N VAL A 23 28.69 -1.08 42.92
CA VAL A 23 27.52 -1.93 43.23
C VAL A 23 26.63 -1.26 44.27
N LEU A 24 27.22 -0.65 45.31
CA LEU A 24 26.47 0.03 46.36
C LEU A 24 25.72 1.26 45.83
N LEU A 25 26.34 2.02 44.90
CA LEU A 25 25.67 3.12 44.19
C LEU A 25 24.44 2.62 43.41
N HIS A 26 24.57 1.53 42.65
CA HIS A 26 23.46 0.99 41.86
C HIS A 26 22.32 0.46 42.76
N VAL A 27 22.66 -0.18 43.88
CA VAL A 27 21.67 -0.64 44.87
C VAL A 27 20.94 0.55 45.51
N LEU A 28 21.65 1.63 45.86
CA LEU A 28 21.02 2.86 46.37
C LEU A 28 20.10 3.52 45.33
N LEU A 29 20.50 3.54 44.06
CA LEU A 29 19.70 4.10 42.97
C LEU A 29 18.43 3.27 42.72
N ALA A 30 18.54 1.95 42.76
CA ALA A 30 17.39 1.04 42.66
C ALA A 30 16.45 1.18 43.86
N ALA A 31 16.99 1.26 45.09
CA ALA A 31 16.19 1.52 46.29
C ALA A 31 15.49 2.88 46.19
N TYR A 32 16.20 3.94 45.77
CA TYR A 32 15.61 5.26 45.58
C TYR A 32 14.45 5.25 44.56
N ALA A 33 14.60 4.53 43.45
CA ALA A 33 13.52 4.38 42.46
C ALA A 33 12.30 3.65 43.03
N LEU A 34 12.51 2.60 43.83
CA LEU A 34 11.43 1.84 44.48
C LEU A 34 10.73 2.64 45.59
N PHE A 35 11.46 3.48 46.34
CA PHE A 35 10.85 4.36 47.35
C PHE A 35 10.19 5.63 46.76
N ARG A 36 10.49 5.99 45.50
CA ARG A 36 9.89 7.14 44.79
C ARG A 36 8.80 6.75 43.78
N SER A 37 8.54 5.46 43.55
CA SER A 37 7.56 5.00 42.56
C SER A 37 6.10 5.36 42.89
N ASP A 38 5.82 5.78 44.13
CA ASP A 38 4.49 6.28 44.52
C ASP A 38 4.18 7.68 43.98
N THR A 39 5.18 8.41 43.47
CA THR A 39 5.02 9.73 42.81
C THR A 39 5.03 9.65 41.28
N ILE A 40 4.89 8.46 40.70
CA ILE A 40 4.59 8.35 39.27
C ILE A 40 3.08 8.47 39.13
N GLU A 41 2.60 9.70 38.92
CA GLU A 41 1.21 9.98 38.57
C GLU A 41 0.80 9.06 37.41
N LYS A 42 -0.06 8.08 37.73
CA LYS A 42 -0.77 7.31 36.73
C LYS A 42 -1.66 8.28 35.98
N ILE A 43 -1.24 8.71 34.80
CA ILE A 43 -2.06 9.49 33.87
C ILE A 43 -3.34 8.66 33.65
N PRO A 44 -4.52 9.14 34.10
CA PRO A 44 -5.75 8.40 33.88
C PRO A 44 -5.99 8.31 32.37
N PRO A 45 -6.44 7.15 31.86
CA PRO A 45 -6.77 7.02 30.44
C PRO A 45 -7.82 8.10 30.08
N PRO A 46 -7.70 8.76 28.92
CA PRO A 46 -8.65 9.79 28.54
C PRO A 46 -10.04 9.15 28.48
N LYS A 47 -10.95 9.64 29.33
CA LYS A 47 -12.38 9.34 29.21
C LYS A 47 -12.78 9.76 27.81
N LYS A 48 -13.09 8.78 26.97
CA LYS A 48 -13.73 9.03 25.67
C LYS A 48 -15.15 9.48 25.97
N GLU A 49 -15.31 10.76 26.29
CA GLU A 49 -16.57 11.45 26.06
C GLU A 49 -16.74 11.53 24.55
N SER A 50 -17.33 10.48 23.97
CA SER A 50 -18.02 10.59 22.71
C SER A 50 -19.09 11.66 22.90
N ALA A 51 -18.81 12.88 22.45
CA ALA A 51 -19.83 13.89 22.22
C ALA A 51 -20.78 13.33 21.16
N MET A 52 -21.79 12.58 21.62
CA MET A 52 -22.95 12.25 20.83
C MET A 52 -23.68 13.57 20.57
N VAL A 53 -23.41 14.16 19.40
CA VAL A 53 -24.22 15.26 18.88
C VAL A 53 -25.57 14.66 18.50
N TYR A 54 -26.51 14.69 19.45
CA TYR A 54 -27.91 14.40 19.19
C TYR A 54 -28.48 15.52 18.32
N ILE A 55 -28.66 15.25 17.04
CA ILE A 55 -29.50 16.09 16.19
C ILE A 55 -30.94 15.73 16.58
N ALA A 56 -31.53 16.50 17.50
CA ALA A 56 -32.94 16.39 17.81
C ALA A 56 -33.74 16.73 16.53
N PRO A 57 -34.64 15.87 16.04
CA PRO A 57 -35.56 16.26 14.98
C PRO A 57 -36.50 17.33 15.56
N LEU A 58 -36.41 18.53 15.02
CA LEU A 58 -37.30 19.64 15.37
C LEU A 58 -38.75 19.22 15.06
N LYS A 59 -39.55 19.09 16.12
CA LYS A 59 -41.01 18.92 16.09
C LYS A 59 -41.67 20.21 15.59
N ASP A 60 -42.77 20.02 14.88
CA ASP A 60 -43.60 21.00 14.17
C ASP A 60 -43.83 22.35 14.87
N LYS A 61 -43.67 23.43 14.09
CA LYS A 61 -44.42 24.70 14.24
C LYS A 61 -44.67 25.34 12.86
N PRO A 62 -45.75 26.13 12.71
CA PRO A 62 -46.58 26.18 11.50
C PRO A 62 -46.14 27.17 10.41
N GLN A 63 -46.66 26.92 9.20
CA GLN A 63 -46.53 27.67 7.94
C GLN A 63 -46.61 29.22 8.05
N PRO A 64 -45.71 29.92 7.34
CA PRO A 64 -45.96 31.25 6.78
C PRO A 64 -46.30 31.19 5.28
N LYS A 65 -47.26 32.02 4.86
CA LYS A 65 -47.80 32.18 3.49
C LYS A 65 -46.74 32.55 2.43
N PRO A 66 -47.01 32.23 1.14
CA PRO A 66 -46.02 32.29 0.06
C PRO A 66 -45.79 33.71 -0.47
N GLN A 67 -44.53 34.05 -0.75
CA GLN A 67 -44.13 35.22 -1.55
C GLN A 67 -43.40 34.79 -2.83
N PRO A 68 -43.47 35.60 -3.91
CA PRO A 68 -43.22 35.15 -5.28
C PRO A 68 -41.74 35.09 -5.66
N LYS A 69 -41.44 34.11 -6.51
CA LYS A 69 -40.15 33.80 -7.14
C LYS A 69 -39.59 34.99 -7.96
N PRO A 70 -38.31 35.38 -7.78
CA PRO A 70 -37.55 36.06 -8.82
C PRO A 70 -36.97 35.04 -9.80
N THR A 71 -37.12 35.32 -11.09
CA THR A 71 -36.55 34.58 -12.23
C THR A 71 -35.01 34.66 -12.26
N PRO A 72 -34.29 33.54 -12.48
CA PRO A 72 -32.85 33.59 -12.74
C PRO A 72 -32.56 33.97 -14.19
N LYS A 73 -31.73 35.01 -14.39
CA LYS A 73 -31.06 35.30 -15.66
C LYS A 73 -30.02 34.20 -15.96
N PRO A 74 -29.86 33.75 -17.22
CA PRO A 74 -28.79 32.83 -17.60
C PRO A 74 -27.44 33.52 -17.46
N LYS A 75 -26.48 32.89 -16.77
CA LYS A 75 -25.06 33.24 -16.85
C LYS A 75 -24.38 32.25 -17.80
N ASP A 76 -23.86 32.78 -18.89
CA ASP A 76 -23.05 32.07 -19.86
C ASP A 76 -21.86 31.40 -19.17
N THR A 77 -21.83 30.07 -19.20
CA THR A 77 -20.67 29.29 -18.76
C THR A 77 -19.80 29.05 -19.99
N LYS A 78 -18.70 29.79 -20.11
CA LYS A 78 -17.66 29.53 -21.11
C LYS A 78 -17.08 28.14 -20.85
N VAL A 79 -17.31 27.22 -21.77
CA VAL A 79 -16.72 25.88 -21.80
C VAL A 79 -15.20 26.01 -21.95
N ALA A 80 -14.45 25.65 -20.91
CA ALA A 80 -13.01 25.50 -20.99
C ALA A 80 -12.68 24.28 -21.86
N LYS A 81 -11.91 24.50 -22.92
CA LYS A 81 -11.49 23.50 -23.89
C LYS A 81 -10.50 22.52 -23.25
N VAL A 82 -10.95 21.30 -22.99
CA VAL A 82 -10.10 20.20 -22.50
C VAL A 82 -9.13 19.80 -23.61
N LYS A 83 -7.82 19.84 -23.32
CA LYS A 83 -6.76 19.32 -24.20
C LYS A 83 -6.85 17.79 -24.28
N PRO A 84 -6.60 17.18 -25.46
CA PRO A 84 -6.58 15.71 -25.59
C PRO A 84 -5.43 15.09 -24.79
N PRO A 85 -5.60 13.87 -24.25
CA PRO A 85 -4.53 13.14 -23.58
C PRO A 85 -3.43 12.72 -24.56
N PRO A 86 -2.17 12.60 -24.12
CA PRO A 86 -1.05 12.19 -24.97
C PRO A 86 -1.16 10.72 -25.36
N ALA A 87 -0.82 10.43 -26.63
CA ALA A 87 -0.82 9.10 -27.21
C ALA A 87 0.22 8.17 -26.53
N PRO A 88 -0.04 6.86 -26.43
CA PRO A 88 0.90 5.90 -25.87
C PRO A 88 2.15 5.76 -26.75
N SER A 89 3.32 5.94 -26.13
CA SER A 89 4.64 5.69 -26.71
C SER A 89 4.78 4.23 -27.18
N LYS A 90 5.20 4.05 -28.43
CA LYS A 90 5.52 2.75 -29.01
C LYS A 90 6.76 2.19 -28.30
N ARG A 91 6.64 0.98 -27.72
CA ARG A 91 7.80 0.22 -27.25
C ARG A 91 8.70 -0.11 -28.45
N VAL A 92 9.92 0.39 -28.44
CA VAL A 92 11.00 -0.09 -29.31
C VAL A 92 11.38 -1.47 -28.79
N VAL A 93 11.02 -2.50 -29.55
CA VAL A 93 11.56 -3.85 -29.38
C VAL A 93 12.99 -3.81 -29.91
N THR A 94 13.97 -3.71 -29.01
CA THR A 94 15.34 -4.13 -29.30
C THR A 94 15.30 -5.62 -29.60
N LYS A 95 15.55 -5.97 -30.85
CA LYS A 95 15.59 -7.34 -31.33
C LYS A 95 16.95 -7.90 -30.92
N ASP A 96 17.01 -8.56 -29.76
CA ASP A 96 18.11 -9.46 -29.44
C ASP A 96 18.16 -10.55 -30.51
N VAL A 97 19.35 -10.78 -31.06
CA VAL A 97 19.63 -11.78 -32.09
C VAL A 97 19.99 -13.10 -31.40
N PRO A 98 19.25 -14.20 -31.61
CA PRO A 98 19.74 -15.53 -31.30
C PRO A 98 20.40 -16.17 -32.53
N ARG A 99 21.56 -16.75 -32.24
CA ARG A 99 22.44 -17.59 -33.06
C ARG A 99 21.76 -18.53 -34.05
N ASP A 100 22.51 -18.77 -35.12
CA ASP A 100 22.29 -19.74 -36.21
C ASP A 100 21.68 -21.06 -35.74
N LYS A 101 20.55 -21.40 -36.38
CA LYS A 101 20.01 -22.76 -36.40
C LYS A 101 20.03 -23.24 -37.85
N PRO A 102 20.50 -24.46 -38.14
CA PRO A 102 20.56 -25.00 -39.49
C PRO A 102 19.14 -25.17 -40.06
N LYS A 103 19.00 -24.78 -41.33
CA LYS A 103 17.75 -24.71 -42.08
C LYS A 103 17.35 -26.13 -42.52
N LEU A 104 16.32 -26.70 -41.89
CA LEU A 104 15.68 -27.93 -42.36
C LEU A 104 14.72 -27.55 -43.49
N GLU A 105 14.96 -28.11 -44.68
CA GLU A 105 14.11 -27.97 -45.85
C GLU A 105 12.72 -28.53 -45.56
N THR A 106 11.73 -27.64 -45.48
CA THR A 106 10.32 -28.02 -45.41
C THR A 106 9.74 -27.89 -46.81
N PHE A 107 9.31 -29.03 -47.35
CA PHE A 107 8.55 -29.13 -48.59
C PHE A 107 7.22 -28.37 -48.43
N THR A 108 7.05 -27.27 -49.15
CA THR A 108 5.77 -26.55 -49.19
C THR A 108 4.89 -27.11 -50.31
N PRO A 109 3.65 -27.56 -50.04
CA PRO A 109 2.68 -27.88 -51.08
C PRO A 109 2.29 -26.63 -51.89
N PRO A 110 1.86 -26.78 -53.16
CA PRO A 110 1.59 -25.65 -54.05
C PRO A 110 0.48 -24.74 -53.51
N LEU A 111 0.77 -23.45 -53.60
CA LEU A 111 -0.08 -22.34 -53.20
C LEU A 111 -1.38 -22.35 -54.04
N VAL A 112 -2.48 -22.84 -53.49
CA VAL A 112 -3.81 -22.60 -54.08
C VAL A 112 -4.11 -21.12 -53.89
N SER A 113 -4.06 -20.36 -54.98
CA SER A 113 -4.43 -18.95 -55.02
C SER A 113 -5.86 -18.78 -54.52
N LYS A 114 -6.04 -18.15 -53.37
CA LYS A 114 -7.36 -17.65 -52.95
C LYS A 114 -7.78 -16.55 -53.92
N VAL A 115 -8.81 -16.84 -54.71
CA VAL A 115 -9.55 -15.83 -55.49
C VAL A 115 -9.93 -14.68 -54.55
N PRO A 116 -9.67 -13.41 -54.90
CA PRO A 116 -10.13 -12.28 -54.10
C PRO A 116 -11.66 -12.29 -54.03
N LEU A 117 -12.23 -12.38 -52.83
CA LEU A 117 -13.64 -12.06 -52.62
C LEU A 117 -13.89 -10.61 -53.02
N PRO A 118 -15.04 -10.30 -53.66
CA PRO A 118 -15.40 -8.92 -53.98
C PRO A 118 -15.43 -8.07 -52.69
N PRO A 119 -15.04 -6.79 -52.76
CA PRO A 119 -15.10 -5.89 -51.61
C PRO A 119 -16.55 -5.79 -51.11
N PRO A 120 -16.79 -5.78 -49.79
CA PRO A 120 -18.14 -5.62 -49.26
C PRO A 120 -18.74 -4.32 -49.80
N PRO A 121 -20.04 -4.32 -50.15
CA PRO A 121 -20.71 -3.10 -50.59
C PRO A 121 -20.55 -2.02 -49.53
N ALA A 122 -20.33 -0.78 -49.96
CA ALA A 122 -20.25 0.36 -49.06
C ALA A 122 -21.58 0.47 -48.30
N GLU A 123 -21.62 -0.05 -47.07
CA GLU A 123 -22.77 0.10 -46.19
C GLU A 123 -22.92 1.59 -45.87
N ASP A 124 -24.09 2.16 -46.19
CA ASP A 124 -24.41 3.52 -45.81
C ASP A 124 -24.26 3.67 -44.29
N MET A 125 -23.69 4.79 -43.85
CA MET A 125 -23.43 5.04 -42.42
C MET A 125 -24.68 4.85 -41.54
N SER A 126 -25.88 5.06 -42.10
CA SER A 126 -27.18 4.77 -41.46
C SER A 126 -27.39 3.28 -41.17
N SER A 127 -27.10 2.38 -42.12
CA SER A 127 -27.27 0.94 -41.93
C SER A 127 -26.29 0.39 -40.90
N MET A 128 -25.07 0.93 -40.86
CA MET A 128 -24.07 0.56 -39.87
C MET A 128 -24.49 0.97 -38.45
N ILE A 129 -25.13 2.13 -38.29
CA ILE A 129 -25.65 2.61 -37.00
C ILE A 129 -26.81 1.73 -36.52
N GLU A 130 -27.73 1.36 -37.42
CA GLU A 130 -28.87 0.49 -37.10
C GLU A 130 -28.44 -0.92 -36.74
N GLN A 131 -27.48 -1.51 -37.45
CA GLN A 131 -26.90 -2.80 -37.09
C GLN A 131 -26.24 -2.76 -35.72
N ARG A 132 -25.45 -1.71 -35.42
CA ARG A 132 -24.86 -1.54 -34.08
C ARG A 132 -25.93 -1.35 -33.00
N ARG A 133 -27.03 -0.68 -33.30
CA ARG A 133 -28.14 -0.52 -32.37
C ARG A 133 -28.81 -1.86 -32.09
N LYS A 134 -29.14 -2.63 -33.14
CA LYS A 134 -29.70 -3.98 -33.02
C LYS A 134 -28.77 -4.95 -32.29
N GLN A 135 -27.46 -4.90 -32.53
CA GLN A 135 -26.49 -5.71 -31.81
C GLN A 135 -26.46 -5.38 -30.30
N ARG A 136 -26.57 -4.10 -29.92
CA ARG A 136 -26.64 -3.69 -28.51
C ARG A 136 -27.95 -4.09 -27.85
N GLU A 137 -29.06 -4.00 -28.57
CA GLU A 137 -30.39 -4.43 -28.10
C GLU A 137 -30.47 -5.96 -27.97
N ALA A 138 -29.84 -6.71 -28.88
CA ALA A 138 -29.77 -8.18 -28.82
C ALA A 138 -28.86 -8.69 -27.69
N GLN A 139 -27.81 -7.95 -27.32
CA GLN A 139 -26.92 -8.31 -26.21
C GLN A 139 -27.48 -7.91 -24.84
N ASN A 140 -28.52 -7.07 -24.76
CA ASN A 140 -29.12 -6.65 -23.51
C ASN A 140 -30.68 -6.62 -23.61
N PRO A 141 -31.34 -7.79 -23.49
CA PRO A 141 -32.77 -7.94 -23.77
C PRO A 141 -33.72 -7.35 -22.72
N ALA A 142 -33.26 -6.47 -21.83
CA ALA A 142 -34.09 -5.80 -20.84
C ALA A 142 -34.01 -4.27 -21.02
N PRO A 143 -35.13 -3.56 -21.25
CA PRO A 143 -35.12 -2.12 -21.01
C PRO A 143 -34.81 -1.91 -19.52
N PRO A 144 -33.83 -1.05 -19.17
CA PRO A 144 -33.68 -0.66 -17.78
C PRO A 144 -35.03 -0.06 -17.35
N ALA A 145 -35.59 -0.56 -16.26
CA ALA A 145 -36.74 0.07 -15.62
C ALA A 145 -36.46 1.56 -15.46
N GLU A 146 -37.48 2.42 -15.53
CA GLU A 146 -37.32 3.85 -15.29
C GLU A 146 -36.76 4.07 -13.88
N GLU A 147 -35.44 4.15 -13.78
CA GLU A 147 -34.74 4.38 -12.53
C GLU A 147 -34.93 5.85 -12.15
N SER A 148 -35.39 6.10 -10.92
CA SER A 148 -35.50 7.47 -10.43
C SER A 148 -34.14 8.17 -10.46
N GLU A 149 -34.11 9.50 -10.62
CA GLU A 149 -32.85 10.26 -10.60
C GLU A 149 -32.05 10.01 -9.31
N ASN A 150 -32.75 9.75 -8.21
CA ASN A 150 -32.15 9.38 -6.94
C ASN A 150 -31.48 8.00 -6.98
N ASP A 151 -32.11 7.00 -7.61
CA ASP A 151 -31.51 5.67 -7.79
C ASP A 151 -30.28 5.73 -8.70
N ARG A 152 -30.33 6.56 -9.75
CA ARG A 152 -29.18 6.83 -10.62
C ARG A 152 -28.05 7.51 -9.86
N ALA A 153 -28.35 8.53 -9.05
CA ALA A 153 -27.36 9.21 -8.22
C ALA A 153 -26.73 8.26 -7.19
N MET A 154 -27.55 7.43 -6.53
CA MET A 154 -27.08 6.42 -5.58
C MET A 154 -26.22 5.36 -6.25
N ARG A 155 -26.54 4.93 -7.48
CA ARG A 155 -25.71 3.97 -8.22
C ARG A 155 -24.38 4.55 -8.63
N VAL A 156 -24.37 5.80 -9.11
CA VAL A 156 -23.12 6.51 -9.44
C VAL A 156 -22.28 6.74 -8.19
N ALA A 157 -22.89 7.14 -7.08
CA ALA A 157 -22.20 7.29 -5.80
C ALA A 157 -21.62 5.96 -5.32
N LYS A 158 -22.39 4.87 -5.35
CA LYS A 158 -21.93 3.52 -5.02
C LYS A 158 -20.80 3.05 -5.94
N ALA A 159 -20.89 3.32 -7.24
CA ALA A 159 -19.84 2.97 -8.21
C ALA A 159 -18.55 3.78 -7.99
N ASN A 160 -18.66 5.05 -7.61
CA ASN A 160 -17.51 5.90 -7.28
C ASN A 160 -16.87 5.49 -5.95
N ILE A 161 -17.68 5.14 -4.94
CA ILE A 161 -17.18 4.62 -3.65
C ILE A 161 -16.55 3.24 -3.85
N ALA A 162 -17.18 2.34 -4.60
CA ALA A 162 -16.63 1.04 -4.96
C ALA A 162 -15.40 1.18 -5.87
N GLY A 163 -15.29 2.21 -6.69
CA GLY A 163 -14.08 2.51 -7.46
C GLY A 163 -12.95 3.09 -6.59
N ALA A 164 -13.29 3.88 -5.58
CA ALA A 164 -12.32 4.46 -4.65
C ALA A 164 -11.80 3.45 -3.61
N GLN A 165 -12.64 2.53 -3.16
CA GLN A 165 -12.28 1.48 -2.19
C GLN A 165 -11.91 0.15 -2.87
N GLY A 166 -12.47 -0.12 -4.04
CA GLY A 166 -12.41 -1.42 -4.72
C GLY A 166 -11.50 -1.51 -5.94
N ARG A 167 -10.85 -0.42 -6.38
CA ARG A 167 -9.73 -0.56 -7.35
C ARG A 167 -8.57 -1.39 -6.78
N ASN A 168 -8.47 -1.48 -5.45
CA ASN A 168 -7.56 -2.38 -4.74
C ASN A 168 -8.27 -3.51 -3.98
N ALA A 169 -9.55 -3.37 -3.57
CA ALA A 169 -10.28 -4.44 -2.88
C ALA A 169 -10.91 -5.51 -3.81
N GLY A 170 -10.71 -5.41 -5.13
CA GLY A 170 -11.23 -6.35 -6.12
C GLY A 170 -10.44 -7.65 -6.28
N SER A 171 -9.32 -7.81 -5.56
CA SER A 171 -8.54 -9.06 -5.51
C SER A 171 -8.76 -9.86 -4.22
N ASP A 172 -9.72 -9.50 -3.38
CA ASP A 172 -9.94 -10.11 -2.07
C ASP A 172 -11.19 -11.01 -2.07
N ARG A 173 -11.00 -12.25 -1.63
CA ARG A 173 -11.54 -12.65 -0.32
C ARG A 173 -10.53 -13.45 0.52
N GLU A 174 -9.53 -14.07 -0.10
CA GLU A 174 -8.55 -14.91 0.61
C GLU A 174 -7.08 -14.45 0.53
N ASP A 175 -6.72 -13.58 -0.43
CA ASP A 175 -5.35 -13.10 -0.65
C ASP A 175 -5.17 -11.63 -0.23
N SER A 176 -5.49 -11.33 1.02
CA SER A 176 -5.17 -10.03 1.61
C SER A 176 -3.65 -9.90 1.76
N GLY A 177 -3.03 -8.98 1.01
CA GLY A 177 -1.60 -8.67 1.13
C GLY A 177 -1.27 -8.16 2.54
N GLY A 178 -0.19 -8.67 3.14
CA GLY A 178 0.31 -8.21 4.43
C GLY A 178 0.73 -6.73 4.35
N VAL A 179 0.11 -5.88 5.15
CA VAL A 179 0.35 -4.43 5.13
C VAL A 179 1.34 -4.03 6.21
N PHE A 180 2.48 -3.49 5.79
CA PHE A 180 3.49 -2.93 6.71
C PHE A 180 3.38 -1.40 6.78
N SER A 181 3.54 -0.88 7.99
CA SER A 181 3.59 0.55 8.27
C SER A 181 4.76 0.84 9.20
N ILE A 182 5.66 1.73 8.77
CA ILE A 182 6.79 2.19 9.56
C ILE A 182 6.34 3.44 10.33
N VAL A 183 6.52 3.43 11.65
CA VAL A 183 6.13 4.51 12.57
C VAL A 183 7.35 4.92 13.39
N ASN A 184 7.40 6.18 13.82
CA ASN A 184 8.44 6.71 14.72
C ASN A 184 9.87 6.39 14.25
N GLN A 185 10.16 6.55 12.95
CA GLN A 185 11.49 6.32 12.42
C GLN A 185 12.44 7.46 12.82
N THR A 186 13.51 7.09 13.50
CA THR A 186 14.69 7.90 13.80
C THR A 186 15.91 7.29 13.09
N SER A 187 17.09 7.91 13.22
CA SER A 187 18.33 7.37 12.64
C SER A 187 18.80 6.07 13.31
N PHE A 188 18.35 5.78 14.53
CA PHE A 188 18.83 4.65 15.34
C PHE A 188 17.74 3.65 15.75
N SER A 189 16.48 4.06 15.69
CA SER A 189 15.34 3.20 16.04
C SER A 189 14.12 3.50 15.19
N ALA A 190 13.27 2.49 14.99
CA ALA A 190 12.00 2.62 14.31
C ALA A 190 11.00 1.61 14.87
N GLU A 191 9.73 1.83 14.62
CA GLU A 191 8.68 0.89 14.98
C GLU A 191 7.99 0.37 13.72
N VAL A 192 7.94 -0.95 13.58
CA VAL A 192 7.32 -1.60 12.42
C VAL A 192 6.01 -2.21 12.88
N LYS A 193 4.92 -1.72 12.29
CA LYS A 193 3.58 -2.27 12.47
C LYS A 193 3.27 -3.18 11.29
N PHE A 194 3.05 -4.44 11.59
CA PHE A 194 2.70 -5.45 10.60
C PHE A 194 1.25 -5.88 10.79
N LYS A 195 0.45 -5.66 9.75
CA LYS A 195 -0.89 -6.20 9.62
C LYS A 195 -0.81 -7.43 8.73
N GLY A 196 -1.20 -8.56 9.30
CA GLY A 196 -1.27 -9.84 8.64
C GLY A 196 -1.86 -9.93 7.25
N TRP A 197 -1.63 -11.07 6.60
CA TRP A 197 -2.31 -11.46 5.35
C TRP A 197 -3.78 -11.87 5.52
N ASN A 198 -4.32 -11.81 6.73
CA ASN A 198 -5.74 -12.12 6.96
C ASN A 198 -6.56 -10.84 6.87
N GLY A 199 -7.41 -10.74 5.86
CA GLY A 199 -8.32 -9.61 5.63
C GLY A 199 -9.39 -9.43 6.70
N ASN A 200 -9.53 -10.35 7.67
CA ASN A 200 -10.45 -10.15 8.79
C ASN A 200 -9.92 -9.12 9.80
N PHE A 201 -10.20 -7.84 9.52
CA PHE A 201 -9.94 -6.68 10.38
C PHE A 201 -10.48 -6.82 11.81
N LYS A 202 -11.45 -7.70 12.06
CA LYS A 202 -12.02 -7.90 13.40
C LYS A 202 -11.10 -8.67 14.34
N ARG A 203 -10.10 -9.39 13.81
CA ARG A 203 -9.13 -10.18 14.59
C ARG A 203 -7.75 -9.56 14.39
N ASN A 204 -7.59 -8.32 14.85
CA ASN A 204 -6.38 -7.50 14.66
C ASN A 204 -5.15 -8.14 15.33
N TRP A 205 -4.41 -8.95 14.59
CA TRP A 205 -3.04 -9.31 14.93
C TRP A 205 -2.10 -8.27 14.32
N LEU A 206 -2.18 -7.04 14.84
CA LEU A 206 -1.21 -6.00 14.55
C LEU A 206 0.04 -6.31 15.37
N LYS A 207 1.08 -6.89 14.75
CA LYS A 207 2.37 -7.08 15.41
C LYS A 207 3.11 -5.74 15.35
N GLN A 208 3.43 -5.17 16.50
CA GLN A 208 4.19 -3.93 16.63
C GLN A 208 5.54 -4.28 17.22
N GLU A 209 6.58 -4.16 16.40
CA GLU A 209 7.94 -4.55 16.76
C GLU A 209 8.85 -3.32 16.71
N LYS A 210 9.57 -3.09 17.81
CA LYS A 210 10.61 -2.07 17.86
C LYS A 210 11.87 -2.60 17.19
N VAL A 211 12.42 -1.84 16.25
CA VAL A 211 13.66 -2.12 15.54
C VAL A 211 14.70 -1.10 15.98
N GLU A 212 15.87 -1.59 16.37
CA GLU A 212 17.03 -0.75 16.67
C GLU A 212 18.14 -1.05 15.66
N LEU A 213 18.99 -0.07 15.37
CA LEU A 213 20.05 -0.16 14.36
C LEU A 213 20.98 -1.35 14.62
N GLY A 214 21.35 -1.57 15.89
CA GLY A 214 22.23 -2.66 16.29
C GLY A 214 23.56 -2.64 15.54
N ASN A 215 23.84 -3.73 14.81
CA ASN A 215 25.07 -3.94 14.04
C ASN A 215 24.91 -3.71 12.52
N GLU A 216 23.75 -3.21 12.09
CA GLU A 216 23.51 -2.95 10.67
C GLU A 216 24.05 -1.56 10.28
N PRO A 217 24.49 -1.38 9.02
CA PRO A 217 25.06 -0.10 8.57
C PRO A 217 24.03 1.04 8.57
N ASP A 218 22.77 0.73 8.26
CA ASP A 218 21.67 1.70 8.15
C ASP A 218 20.40 1.17 8.83
N ILE A 219 19.63 2.08 9.42
CA ILE A 219 18.34 1.74 10.07
C ILE A 219 17.34 1.18 9.05
N GLU A 220 17.42 1.61 7.79
CA GLU A 220 16.60 1.12 6.70
C GLU A 220 16.83 -0.38 6.47
N THR A 221 18.09 -0.82 6.50
CA THR A 221 18.46 -2.23 6.31
C THR A 221 18.00 -3.07 7.50
N ALA A 222 18.14 -2.56 8.73
CA ALA A 222 17.63 -3.23 9.93
C ALA A 222 16.09 -3.41 9.89
N ILE A 223 15.37 -2.37 9.47
CA ILE A 223 13.90 -2.41 9.31
C ILE A 223 13.51 -3.50 8.30
N ILE A 224 14.13 -3.50 7.11
CA ILE A 224 13.81 -4.46 6.05
C ILE A 224 14.09 -5.89 6.51
N LYS A 225 15.22 -6.12 7.18
CA LYS A 225 15.57 -7.44 7.72
C LYS A 225 14.53 -7.95 8.71
N LYS A 226 14.07 -7.09 9.63
CA LYS A 226 12.99 -7.44 10.57
C LYS A 226 11.67 -7.69 9.85
N MET A 227 11.34 -6.92 8.82
CA MET A 227 10.15 -7.15 8.00
C MET A 227 10.20 -8.51 7.30
N ILE A 228 11.33 -8.88 6.69
CA ILE A 228 11.50 -10.20 6.06
C ILE A 228 11.35 -11.32 7.08
N GLN A 229 11.90 -11.15 8.29
CA GLN A 229 11.71 -12.11 9.37
C GLN A 229 10.22 -12.30 9.73
N LEU A 230 9.46 -11.20 9.82
CA LEU A 230 8.02 -11.24 10.07
C LEU A 230 7.24 -11.89 8.91
N ILE A 231 7.62 -11.60 7.66
CA ILE A 231 7.02 -12.22 6.47
C ILE A 231 7.24 -13.73 6.51
N ARG A 232 8.49 -14.18 6.72
CA ARG A 232 8.85 -15.61 6.79
C ARG A 232 8.13 -16.36 7.90
N ALA A 233 7.90 -15.69 9.03
CA ALA A 233 7.19 -16.29 10.15
C ALA A 233 5.73 -16.63 9.81
N GLU A 234 5.10 -15.90 8.89
CA GLU A 234 3.71 -16.16 8.49
C GLU A 234 3.58 -16.90 7.16
N LYS A 235 4.37 -16.48 6.16
CA LYS A 235 4.32 -16.95 4.77
C LYS A 235 5.76 -17.17 4.28
N PRO A 236 6.36 -18.33 4.55
CA PRO A 236 7.75 -18.63 4.15
C PRO A 236 7.93 -18.89 2.65
N GLY A 237 6.84 -19.12 1.91
CA GLY A 237 6.87 -19.41 0.48
C GLY A 237 6.61 -18.18 -0.39
N ASP A 238 5.93 -18.42 -1.51
CA ASP A 238 5.56 -17.37 -2.46
C ASP A 238 4.27 -16.69 -1.99
N PHE A 239 4.22 -15.36 -2.08
CA PHE A 239 3.10 -14.57 -1.62
C PHE A 239 2.83 -13.40 -2.55
N VAL A 240 1.58 -12.93 -2.51
CA VAL A 240 1.15 -11.74 -3.24
C VAL A 240 1.31 -10.52 -2.34
N TRP A 241 2.03 -9.52 -2.84
CA TRP A 241 2.27 -8.25 -2.17
C TRP A 241 1.49 -7.13 -2.84
N GLU A 242 0.75 -6.32 -2.08
CA GLU A 242 0.13 -5.10 -2.58
C GLU A 242 1.16 -3.95 -2.55
N SER A 243 1.71 -3.60 -3.72
CA SER A 243 2.64 -2.46 -3.81
C SER A 243 1.84 -1.16 -3.87
N ARG A 244 2.05 -0.30 -2.88
CA ARG A 244 1.53 1.08 -2.85
C ARG A 244 2.19 1.93 -3.91
N ARG A 245 3.49 1.71 -4.17
CA ARG A 245 4.24 2.46 -5.18
C ARG A 245 3.79 2.14 -6.60
N LEU A 246 3.50 0.87 -6.89
CA LEU A 246 3.08 0.41 -8.22
C LEU A 246 1.55 0.39 -8.41
N GLY A 247 0.79 0.52 -7.31
CA GLY A 247 -0.66 0.44 -7.31
C GLY A 247 -1.21 -0.89 -7.84
N ARG A 248 -0.44 -1.98 -7.66
CA ARG A 248 -0.80 -3.33 -8.13
C ARG A 248 -0.19 -4.41 -7.26
N ASN A 249 -0.73 -5.60 -7.41
CA ASN A 249 -0.24 -6.81 -6.75
C ASN A 249 1.01 -7.33 -7.46
N VAL A 250 2.02 -7.73 -6.69
CA VAL A 250 3.30 -8.27 -7.15
C VAL A 250 3.54 -9.61 -6.45
N ASN A 251 3.82 -10.65 -7.21
CA ASN A 251 4.21 -11.94 -6.65
C ASN A 251 5.67 -11.87 -6.22
N LEU A 252 5.92 -12.13 -4.94
CA LEU A 252 7.25 -12.15 -4.34
C LEU A 252 7.46 -13.47 -3.60
N SER A 253 8.72 -13.80 -3.33
CA SER A 253 9.07 -14.97 -2.53
C SER A 253 9.72 -14.57 -1.22
N ALA A 254 9.32 -15.24 -0.13
CA ALA A 254 9.93 -15.07 1.19
C ALA A 254 11.08 -16.05 1.43
N ARG A 255 11.46 -16.86 0.45
CA ARG A 255 12.50 -17.89 0.63
C ARG A 255 13.87 -17.27 0.89
N VAL A 256 14.82 -18.09 1.34
CA VAL A 256 16.16 -17.63 1.72
C VAL A 256 16.97 -17.26 0.49
N GLU A 257 16.82 -18.04 -0.59
CA GLU A 257 17.40 -17.78 -1.90
C GLU A 257 17.03 -16.40 -2.46
N ASP A 258 15.77 -15.97 -2.29
CA ASP A 258 15.26 -14.72 -2.87
C ASP A 258 15.39 -13.49 -1.94
N THR A 259 16.18 -13.62 -0.87
CA THR A 259 16.37 -12.54 0.11
C THR A 259 16.84 -11.23 -0.54
N ALA A 260 17.75 -11.32 -1.52
CA ALA A 260 18.31 -10.15 -2.17
C ALA A 260 17.25 -9.39 -2.99
N GLU A 261 16.43 -10.10 -3.75
CA GLU A 261 15.35 -9.52 -4.55
C GLU A 261 14.28 -8.90 -3.66
N LEU A 262 13.85 -9.62 -2.62
CA LEU A 262 12.87 -9.13 -1.66
C LEU A 262 13.38 -7.89 -0.91
N THR A 263 14.66 -7.88 -0.51
CA THR A 263 15.28 -6.74 0.17
C THR A 263 15.34 -5.52 -0.74
N ALA A 264 15.73 -5.69 -2.01
CA ALA A 264 15.79 -4.61 -2.98
C ALA A 264 14.39 -4.03 -3.26
N PHE A 265 13.38 -4.90 -3.39
CA PHE A 265 12.00 -4.51 -3.57
C PHE A 265 11.47 -3.70 -2.37
N LEU A 266 11.62 -4.23 -1.15
CA LEU A 266 11.14 -3.56 0.07
C LEU A 266 11.86 -2.23 0.30
N ARG A 267 13.16 -2.15 0.00
CA ARG A 267 13.91 -0.89 0.07
C ARG A 267 13.30 0.17 -0.84
N GLN A 268 12.96 -0.18 -2.06
CA GLN A 268 12.31 0.74 -2.99
C GLN A 268 10.88 1.07 -2.55
N GLU A 269 10.15 0.11 -2.00
CA GLU A 269 8.75 0.31 -1.61
C GLU A 269 8.59 1.33 -0.46
N PHE A 270 9.50 1.33 0.52
CA PHE A 270 9.39 2.20 1.70
C PHE A 270 10.29 3.43 1.68
N PHE A 271 11.44 3.36 1.01
CA PHE A 271 12.48 4.40 1.11
C PHE A 271 12.79 5.11 -0.21
N SER A 272 12.14 4.79 -1.33
CA SER A 272 12.42 5.47 -2.61
C SER A 272 12.12 6.97 -2.58
N GLU A 273 11.11 7.40 -1.81
CA GLU A 273 10.71 8.82 -1.71
C GLU A 273 11.64 9.65 -0.83
N LYS A 274 12.41 9.02 0.08
CA LYS A 274 13.29 9.72 1.03
C LYS A 274 14.63 10.15 0.43
N ARG A 275 14.94 9.72 -0.79
CA ARG A 275 16.08 10.23 -1.53
C ARG A 275 15.59 11.41 -2.36
N PRO A 276 15.66 12.67 -1.86
CA PRO A 276 15.51 13.81 -2.75
C PRO A 276 16.51 13.59 -3.87
N GLY A 277 16.01 13.58 -5.11
CA GLY A 277 16.86 13.36 -6.27
C GLY A 277 18.07 14.28 -6.16
N ARG A 278 19.27 13.71 -6.23
CA ARG A 278 20.45 14.45 -6.67
C ARG A 278 20.09 15.00 -8.05
N ARG A 279 19.56 16.21 -8.08
CA ARG A 279 19.58 17.10 -9.22
C ARG A 279 20.82 17.94 -9.11
#